data_AF-B0X604-F1
#
_entry.id   AF-B0X604-F1
#
_cell.length_a   1.000
_cell.length_b   1.000
_cell.length_c   1.000
_cell.angle_alpha   90.00
_cell.angle_beta   90.00
_cell.angle_gamma   90.00
#
_symmetry.space_group_name_H-M   'P 1'
#
loop_
_entity.id
_entity.type
_entity.pdbx_description
1 polymer ?
#
loop_
_entity_poly.entity_id
_entity_poly.type
_entity_poly.pdbx_seq_one_letter_code
_entity_poly.pdbx_strand_id
1 'polypeptide(L)'
;QVHFDDVSLYGTPKEEPLPCIPLSTEKPSSNFLKNQLQAWFQPTDNRLAMKLFGSKKALVKERIRQKTAGHWVIHPCSSFRFYWDLCMLLLLVANLIILPVAISFFNDDLSTRWIAFNCLSDTIFLVDIVVNFRTGIMQQDNAEQVILDPKLIAKHYLKTWFFLDLISSIPLDYIFLIFNQDFSDSFQILHAGRALRILRLAKLLSLVRLLRLSRLVRYVSQWEEVYVSINSML
;
A
#
# COMPACT_ATOMS: atom_id res chain seq x y z
N GLN A 1 -16.07 -19.07 52.70
CA GLN A 1 -16.85 -19.98 51.85
C GLN A 1 -16.37 -19.72 50.42
N VAL A 2 -15.40 -20.52 49.95
CA VAL A 2 -14.73 -20.34 48.65
C VAL A 2 -15.52 -21.14 47.63
N HIS A 3 -16.09 -20.47 46.64
CA HIS A 3 -16.89 -21.06 45.57
C HIS A 3 -15.94 -21.73 44.56
N PHE A 4 -16.00 -23.06 44.51
CA PHE A 4 -15.07 -23.93 43.77
C PHE A 4 -15.84 -24.62 42.64
N ASP A 5 -16.27 -23.86 41.62
CA ASP A 5 -17.09 -24.39 40.51
C ASP A 5 -16.45 -24.20 39.13
N ASP A 6 -15.11 -24.23 39.04
CA ASP A 6 -14.38 -24.09 37.76
C ASP A 6 -13.31 -25.17 37.54
N VAL A 7 -13.63 -26.46 37.77
CA VAL A 7 -12.73 -27.57 37.41
C VAL A 7 -13.49 -28.66 36.68
N SER A 8 -13.07 -28.97 35.44
CA SER A 8 -13.54 -30.16 34.73
C SER A 8 -12.95 -31.42 35.37
N LEU A 9 -13.68 -32.54 35.33
CA LEU A 9 -13.32 -33.81 35.98
C LEU A 9 -11.96 -34.40 35.54
N TYR A 10 -11.31 -33.82 34.52
CA TYR A 10 -10.03 -34.28 33.95
C TYR A 10 -8.91 -33.22 33.93
N GLY A 11 -9.08 -32.06 34.55
CA GLY A 11 -8.00 -31.06 34.68
C GLY A 11 -7.52 -30.45 33.35
N THR A 12 -8.27 -30.58 32.27
CA THR A 12 -8.01 -29.89 31.00
C THR A 12 -8.68 -28.51 30.99
N PRO A 13 -8.01 -27.46 30.47
CA PRO A 13 -8.61 -26.13 30.32
C PRO A 13 -9.90 -26.21 29.51
N LYS A 14 -10.97 -25.55 29.95
CA LYS A 14 -12.25 -25.46 29.22
C LYS A 14 -11.97 -24.99 27.78
N GLU A 15 -12.20 -25.84 26.79
CA GLU A 15 -12.19 -25.44 25.38
C GLU A 15 -13.39 -24.54 25.15
N GLU A 16 -13.18 -23.22 25.12
CA GLU A 16 -14.18 -22.29 24.62
C GLU A 16 -14.50 -22.64 23.16
N PRO A 17 -15.79 -22.79 22.79
CA PRO A 17 -16.18 -23.06 21.43
C PRO A 17 -15.66 -21.98 20.49
N LEU A 18 -15.07 -22.39 19.36
CA LEU A 18 -14.71 -21.48 18.28
C LEU A 18 -15.93 -20.61 17.90
N PRO A 19 -15.77 -19.29 17.68
CA PRO A 19 -16.88 -18.42 17.35
C PRO A 19 -17.56 -18.90 16.05
N CYS A 20 -18.85 -19.21 16.13
CA CYS A 20 -19.62 -19.69 14.99
C CYS A 20 -19.78 -18.60 13.93
N ILE A 21 -19.51 -18.96 12.68
CA ILE A 21 -19.73 -18.09 11.51
C ILE A 21 -21.23 -18.06 11.23
N PRO A 22 -21.89 -16.90 11.10
CA PRO A 22 -23.29 -16.85 10.67
C PRO A 22 -23.37 -17.31 9.21
N LEU A 23 -24.15 -18.38 8.97
CA LEU A 23 -24.41 -18.91 7.64
C LEU A 23 -25.46 -18.03 6.95
N SER A 24 -25.04 -17.04 6.16
CA SER A 24 -25.94 -16.29 5.29
C SER A 24 -26.13 -17.01 3.95
N THR A 25 -27.38 -17.31 3.62
CA THR A 25 -27.86 -17.95 2.40
C THR A 25 -27.92 -16.94 1.25
N GLU A 26 -26.83 -16.75 0.47
CA GLU A 26 -26.89 -15.89 -0.73
C GLU A 26 -26.13 -16.41 -1.97
N LYS A 27 -26.64 -16.02 -3.16
CA LYS A 27 -26.40 -16.53 -4.53
C LYS A 27 -24.93 -16.90 -4.88
N PRO A 28 -24.69 -18.06 -5.52
CA PRO A 28 -23.37 -18.69 -5.58
C PRO A 28 -22.31 -17.99 -6.47
N SER A 29 -22.70 -17.36 -7.59
CA SER A 29 -21.71 -16.92 -8.60
C SER A 29 -21.05 -15.56 -8.33
N SER A 30 -21.82 -14.55 -7.85
CA SER A 30 -21.24 -13.25 -7.47
C SER A 30 -20.47 -13.34 -6.16
N ASN A 31 -20.86 -14.29 -5.30
CA ASN A 31 -20.22 -14.52 -4.02
C ASN A 31 -18.90 -15.27 -4.19
N PHE A 32 -18.72 -16.13 -5.19
CA PHE A 32 -17.46 -16.86 -5.36
C PHE A 32 -16.25 -15.95 -5.61
N LEU A 33 -16.33 -15.03 -6.59
CA LEU A 33 -15.25 -14.08 -6.87
C LEU A 33 -15.04 -13.10 -5.71
N LYS A 34 -16.12 -12.60 -5.11
CA LYS A 34 -16.03 -11.73 -3.93
C LYS A 34 -15.38 -12.46 -2.75
N ASN A 35 -15.72 -13.72 -2.52
CA ASN A 35 -15.17 -14.55 -1.44
C ASN A 35 -13.69 -14.86 -1.70
N GLN A 36 -13.29 -15.14 -2.95
CA GLN A 36 -11.88 -15.33 -3.30
C GLN A 36 -11.07 -14.04 -3.12
N LEU A 37 -11.58 -12.91 -3.60
CA LEU A 37 -10.92 -11.60 -3.43
C LEU A 37 -10.85 -11.21 -1.95
N GLN A 38 -11.91 -11.47 -1.19
CA GLN A 38 -11.92 -11.20 0.24
C GLN A 38 -10.95 -12.11 1.00
N ALA A 39 -10.77 -13.36 0.56
CA ALA A 39 -9.74 -14.25 1.12
C ALA A 39 -8.32 -13.72 0.86
N TRP A 40 -8.09 -13.05 -0.27
CA TRP A 40 -6.78 -12.44 -0.57
C TRP A 40 -6.45 -11.23 0.31
N PHE A 41 -7.46 -10.53 0.85
CA PHE A 41 -7.28 -9.38 1.74
C PHE A 41 -7.15 -9.74 3.22
N GLN A 42 -7.42 -11.01 3.58
CA GLN A 42 -7.29 -11.51 4.95
C GLN A 42 -5.83 -11.87 5.28
N PRO A 43 -5.44 -11.86 6.57
CA PRO A 43 -4.14 -12.34 7.01
C PRO A 43 -3.92 -13.79 6.61
N THR A 44 -2.77 -14.05 5.99
CA THR A 44 -2.34 -15.37 5.56
C THR A 44 -1.76 -16.15 6.73
N ASP A 45 -1.92 -17.48 6.74
CA ASP A 45 -1.34 -18.39 7.74
C ASP A 45 0.20 -18.57 7.59
N ASN A 46 0.91 -17.52 7.19
CA ASN A 46 2.35 -17.53 7.00
C ASN A 46 3.08 -17.57 8.36
N ARG A 47 4.32 -18.09 8.37
CA ARG A 47 5.19 -18.09 9.57
C ARG A 47 5.30 -16.71 10.24
N LEU A 48 5.29 -15.64 9.45
CA LEU A 48 5.34 -14.26 9.96
C LEU A 48 4.05 -13.88 10.69
N ALA A 49 2.88 -14.24 10.15
CA ALA A 49 1.61 -14.00 10.84
C ALA A 49 1.53 -14.83 12.12
N MET A 50 2.01 -16.08 12.11
CA MET A 50 2.10 -16.91 13.31
C MET A 50 3.02 -16.33 14.37
N LYS A 51 4.14 -15.68 13.98
CA LYS A 51 5.02 -14.97 14.90
C LYS A 51 4.39 -13.67 15.43
N LEU A 52 3.62 -12.96 14.60
CA LEU A 52 3.00 -11.69 14.96
C LEU A 52 1.77 -11.86 15.87
N PHE A 53 0.93 -12.85 15.59
CA PHE A 53 -0.27 -13.14 16.37
C PHE A 53 -0.05 -14.17 17.48
N GLY A 54 1.13 -14.80 17.54
CA GLY A 54 1.53 -15.83 18.52
C GLY A 54 0.83 -17.19 18.37
N SER A 55 -0.48 -17.20 18.10
CA SER A 55 -1.30 -18.41 18.04
C SER A 55 -2.32 -18.38 16.89
N LYS A 56 -2.64 -19.58 16.37
CA LYS A 56 -3.71 -19.77 15.37
C LYS A 56 -5.05 -19.22 15.88
N LYS A 57 -5.32 -19.28 17.19
CA LYS A 57 -6.57 -18.78 17.79
C LYS A 57 -6.70 -17.26 17.64
N ALA A 58 -5.62 -16.52 17.90
CA ALA A 58 -5.60 -15.06 17.76
C ALA A 58 -5.76 -14.64 16.29
N LEU A 59 -5.10 -15.34 15.37
CA LEU A 59 -5.25 -15.09 13.92
C LEU A 59 -6.68 -15.31 13.42
N VAL A 60 -7.34 -16.38 13.89
CA VAL A 60 -8.75 -16.64 13.55
C VAL A 60 -9.68 -15.56 14.13
N LYS A 61 -9.43 -15.13 15.37
CA LYS A 61 -10.17 -14.02 16.00
C LYS A 61 -10.05 -12.73 15.20
N GLU A 62 -8.85 -12.41 14.71
CA GLU A 62 -8.61 -11.24 13.87
C GLU A 62 -9.29 -11.35 12.50
N ARG A 63 -9.26 -12.54 11.88
CA ARG A 63 -9.99 -12.81 10.63
C ARG A 63 -11.50 -12.59 10.79
N ILE A 64 -12.06 -13.02 11.92
CA ILE A 64 -13.48 -12.79 12.24
C ILE A 64 -13.75 -11.30 12.43
N ARG A 65 -12.89 -10.58 13.16
CA ARG A 65 -13.04 -9.11 13.36
C ARG A 65 -13.07 -8.36 12.03
N GLN A 66 -12.19 -8.71 11.08
CA GLN A 66 -12.20 -8.16 9.72
C GLN A 66 -13.50 -8.46 8.98
N LYS A 67 -13.97 -9.71 9.04
CA LYS A 67 -15.18 -10.13 8.34
C LYS A 67 -16.43 -9.42 8.89
N THR A 68 -16.49 -9.23 10.21
CA THR A 68 -17.59 -8.51 10.89
C THR A 68 -17.52 -7.01 10.65
N ALA A 69 -16.33 -6.44 10.44
CA ALA A 69 -16.19 -5.02 10.12
C ALA A 69 -16.86 -4.66 8.79
N GLY A 70 -16.97 -5.58 7.82
CA GLY A 70 -17.73 -5.37 6.57
C GLY A 70 -17.16 -4.29 5.62
N HIS A 71 -16.03 -3.66 5.96
CA HIS A 71 -15.37 -2.67 5.14
C HIS A 71 -14.34 -3.35 4.22
N TRP A 72 -14.25 -2.91 2.96
CA TRP A 72 -13.22 -3.34 2.01
C TRP A 72 -11.86 -2.72 2.40
N VAL A 73 -11.23 -3.31 3.42
CA VAL A 73 -9.94 -2.90 4.00
C VAL A 73 -8.97 -4.07 3.83
N ILE A 74 -7.75 -3.74 3.42
CA ILE A 74 -6.67 -4.68 3.17
C ILE A 74 -5.90 -4.83 4.48
N HIS A 75 -5.79 -6.06 4.95
CA HIS A 75 -4.94 -6.32 6.11
C HIS A 75 -3.46 -6.20 5.72
N PRO A 76 -2.60 -5.55 6.53
CA PRO A 76 -1.19 -5.39 6.21
C PRO A 76 -0.43 -6.73 6.11
N CYS A 77 -0.84 -7.77 6.86
CA CYS A 77 -0.29 -9.14 6.72
C CYS A 77 -1.01 -10.01 5.68
N SER A 78 -1.75 -9.43 4.74
CA SER A 78 -2.42 -10.20 3.70
C SER A 78 -1.47 -10.61 2.58
N SER A 79 -1.74 -11.74 1.92
CA SER A 79 -0.97 -12.14 0.72
C SER A 79 -1.05 -11.08 -0.38
N PHE A 80 -2.23 -10.45 -0.58
CA PHE A 80 -2.38 -9.38 -1.55
C PHE A 80 -1.40 -8.23 -1.28
N ARG A 81 -1.35 -7.76 -0.02
CA ARG A 81 -0.44 -6.66 0.35
C ARG A 81 1.01 -7.02 0.10
N PHE A 82 1.42 -8.25 0.45
CA PHE A 82 2.78 -8.72 0.21
C PHE A 82 3.16 -8.71 -1.27
N TYR A 83 2.33 -9.29 -2.15
CA TYR A 83 2.61 -9.29 -3.59
C TYR A 83 2.52 -7.90 -4.22
N TRP A 84 1.59 -7.07 -3.74
CA TRP A 84 1.48 -5.68 -4.15
C TRP A 84 2.75 -4.89 -3.81
N ASP A 85 3.23 -4.99 -2.57
CA ASP A 85 4.46 -4.33 -2.13
C ASP A 85 5.69 -4.85 -2.89
N LEU A 86 5.74 -6.15 -3.21
CA LEU A 86 6.79 -6.71 -4.07
C LEU A 86 6.75 -6.12 -5.49
N CYS A 87 5.56 -6.00 -6.08
CA CYS A 87 5.39 -5.38 -7.39
C CYS A 87 5.81 -3.90 -7.37
N MET A 88 5.38 -3.15 -6.35
CA MET A 88 5.74 -1.75 -6.15
C MET A 88 7.25 -1.57 -5.93
N LEU A 89 7.90 -2.46 -5.18
CA LEU A 89 9.34 -2.45 -4.97
C LEU A 89 10.09 -2.65 -6.29
N LEU A 90 9.68 -3.64 -7.11
CA LEU A 90 10.28 -3.89 -8.42
C LEU A 90 10.09 -2.68 -9.35
N LEU A 91 8.89 -2.11 -9.39
CA LEU A 91 8.62 -0.90 -10.17
C LEU A 91 9.46 0.28 -9.68
N LEU A 92 9.60 0.47 -8.38
CA LEU A 92 10.41 1.54 -7.80
C LEU A 92 11.88 1.41 -8.19
N VAL A 93 12.45 0.20 -8.07
CA VAL A 93 13.85 -0.06 -8.48
C VAL A 93 14.02 0.16 -9.98
N ALA A 94 13.09 -0.33 -10.80
CA ALA A 94 13.13 -0.10 -12.25
C ALA A 94 13.12 1.40 -12.57
N ASN A 95 12.19 2.17 -12.00
CA ASN A 95 12.13 3.62 -12.20
C ASN A 95 13.38 4.34 -11.69
N LEU A 96 13.97 3.89 -10.57
CA LEU A 96 15.18 4.49 -10.01
C LEU A 96 16.39 4.37 -10.95
N ILE A 97 16.47 3.29 -11.74
CA ILE A 97 17.53 3.09 -12.74
C ILE A 97 17.18 3.82 -14.04
N ILE A 98 15.93 3.69 -14.48
CA ILE A 98 15.45 4.21 -15.76
C ILE A 98 15.47 5.75 -15.78
N LEU A 99 15.06 6.41 -14.69
CA LEU A 99 14.94 7.88 -14.65
C LEU A 99 16.27 8.62 -14.82
N PRO A 100 17.37 8.31 -14.11
CA PRO A 100 18.66 8.96 -14.34
C PRO A 100 19.20 8.74 -15.74
N VAL A 101 19.04 7.51 -16.28
CA VAL A 101 19.45 7.18 -17.65
C VAL A 101 18.64 7.99 -18.66
N ALA A 102 17.32 8.07 -18.46
CA ALA A 102 16.40 8.89 -19.26
C ALA A 102 16.83 10.35 -19.31
N ILE A 103 17.08 10.96 -18.14
CA ILE A 103 17.41 12.39 -18.05
C ILE A 103 18.78 12.69 -18.69
N SER A 104 19.75 11.79 -18.54
CA SER A 104 21.15 12.00 -18.90
C SER A 104 21.48 11.67 -20.35
N PHE A 105 20.93 10.58 -20.87
CA PHE A 105 21.28 10.05 -22.20
C PHE A 105 20.21 10.28 -23.26
N PHE A 106 18.93 10.34 -22.86
CA PHE A 106 17.84 10.60 -23.79
C PHE A 106 17.54 12.10 -23.80
N ASN A 107 17.96 12.78 -24.87
CA ASN A 107 17.72 14.22 -24.98
C ASN A 107 16.36 14.55 -25.61
N ASP A 108 15.81 13.71 -26.50
CA ASP A 108 14.57 14.04 -27.23
C ASP A 108 13.72 12.82 -27.65
N ASP A 109 13.96 11.62 -27.09
CA ASP A 109 13.16 10.43 -27.42
C ASP A 109 11.78 10.45 -26.73
N LEU A 110 10.90 11.33 -27.23
CA LEU A 110 9.45 11.33 -26.98
C LEU A 110 8.76 10.20 -27.76
N SER A 111 9.38 9.01 -27.81
CA SER A 111 8.74 7.87 -28.44
C SER A 111 7.42 7.60 -27.73
N THR A 112 6.33 7.46 -28.49
CA THR A 112 4.99 7.19 -27.94
C THR A 112 5.01 5.99 -26.99
N ARG A 113 5.85 4.99 -27.26
CA ARG A 113 6.05 3.81 -26.39
C ARG A 113 6.66 4.17 -25.03
N TRP A 114 7.64 5.07 -25.01
CA TRP A 114 8.30 5.52 -23.79
C TRP A 114 7.34 6.32 -22.90
N ILE A 115 6.59 7.24 -23.50
CA ILE A 115 5.58 8.03 -22.80
C ILE A 115 4.48 7.11 -22.25
N ALA A 116 4.00 6.17 -23.05
CA ALA A 116 3.00 5.19 -22.60
C ALA A 116 3.49 4.36 -21.41
N PHE A 117 4.75 3.89 -21.45
CA PHE A 117 5.35 3.14 -20.34
C PHE A 117 5.47 3.98 -19.06
N ASN A 118 5.94 5.23 -19.15
CA ASN A 118 6.03 6.13 -17.99
C ASN A 118 4.65 6.49 -17.44
N CYS A 119 3.68 6.77 -18.31
CA CYS A 119 2.30 7.05 -17.91
C CYS A 119 1.66 5.84 -17.21
N LEU A 120 1.89 4.63 -17.72
CA LEU A 120 1.43 3.40 -17.09
C LEU A 120 2.07 3.20 -15.71
N SER A 121 3.40 3.38 -15.60
CA SER A 121 4.14 3.32 -14.34
C SER A 121 3.58 4.33 -13.33
N ASP A 122 3.41 5.59 -13.72
CA ASP A 122 2.88 6.66 -12.89
C ASP A 122 1.43 6.37 -12.44
N THR A 123 0.63 5.75 -13.31
CA THR A 123 -0.73 5.28 -12.97
C THR A 123 -0.69 4.20 -11.88
N ILE A 124 0.25 3.26 -11.95
CA ILE A 124 0.38 2.21 -10.91
C ILE A 124 0.78 2.84 -9.56
N PHE A 125 1.67 3.84 -9.55
CA PHE A 125 2.00 4.59 -8.33
C PHE A 125 0.80 5.38 -7.76
N LEU A 126 -0.08 5.87 -8.64
CA LEU A 126 -1.33 6.52 -8.21
C LEU A 126 -2.31 5.50 -7.60
N VAL A 127 -2.41 4.30 -8.17
CA VAL A 127 -3.21 3.21 -7.60
C VAL A 127 -2.66 2.79 -6.23
N ASP A 128 -1.35 2.78 -6.04
CA ASP A 128 -0.74 2.48 -4.74
C ASP A 128 -1.20 3.44 -3.63
N ILE A 129 -1.42 4.72 -3.94
CA ILE A 129 -1.99 5.68 -3.00
C ILE A 129 -3.38 5.20 -2.54
N VAL A 130 -4.24 4.79 -3.48
CA VAL A 130 -5.59 4.28 -3.18
C VAL A 130 -5.53 3.01 -2.34
N VAL A 131 -4.59 2.10 -2.64
CA VAL A 131 -4.35 0.89 -1.85
C VAL A 131 -3.90 1.24 -0.43
N ASN A 132 -3.03 2.25 -0.27
CA ASN A 132 -2.56 2.71 1.04
C ASN A 132 -3.69 3.30 1.89
N PHE A 133 -4.65 4.03 1.29
CA PHE A 133 -5.87 4.49 1.99
C PHE A 133 -6.75 3.35 2.52
N ARG A 134 -6.61 2.14 1.96
CA ARG A 134 -7.37 0.96 2.36
C ARG A 134 -6.54 -0.04 3.16
N THR A 135 -5.26 0.21 3.40
CA THR A 135 -4.41 -0.72 4.14
C THR A 135 -4.43 -0.41 5.62
N GLY A 136 -4.65 -1.43 6.45
CA GLY A 136 -4.66 -1.30 7.91
C GLY A 136 -3.31 -0.87 8.48
N ILE A 137 -3.35 -0.22 9.64
CA ILE A 137 -2.16 0.26 10.36
C ILE A 137 -1.87 -0.68 11.53
N MET A 138 -0.62 -1.09 11.67
CA MET A 138 -0.15 -1.85 12.84
C MET A 138 0.13 -0.90 13.99
N GLN A 139 -0.26 -1.28 15.20
CA GLN A 139 -0.05 -0.48 16.40
C GLN A 139 1.15 -1.02 17.19
N GLN A 140 2.06 -0.14 17.58
CA GLN A 140 3.35 -0.49 18.19
C GLN A 140 3.19 -1.17 19.57
N ASP A 141 2.18 -0.77 20.35
CA ASP A 141 1.99 -1.23 21.73
C ASP A 141 1.16 -2.52 21.85
N ASN A 142 0.44 -2.90 20.80
CA ASN A 142 -0.41 -4.09 20.85
C ASN A 142 -0.57 -4.70 19.45
N ALA A 143 0.30 -5.65 19.11
CA ALA A 143 0.29 -6.32 17.80
C ALA A 143 -1.01 -7.06 17.50
N GLU A 144 -1.80 -7.39 18.53
CA GLU A 144 -3.13 -7.99 18.38
C GLU A 144 -4.19 -6.98 17.89
N GLN A 145 -3.92 -5.67 17.97
CA GLN A 145 -4.85 -4.61 17.54
C GLN A 145 -4.37 -3.90 16.28
N VAL A 146 -4.71 -4.48 15.12
CA VAL A 146 -4.58 -3.78 13.84
C VAL A 146 -5.72 -2.77 13.70
N ILE A 147 -5.44 -1.55 13.28
CA ILE A 147 -6.48 -0.55 12.99
C ILE A 147 -7.04 -0.83 11.60
N LEU A 148 -8.33 -1.16 11.53
CA LEU A 148 -9.06 -1.46 10.30
C LEU A 148 -10.15 -0.43 9.97
N ASP A 149 -10.31 0.62 10.77
CA ASP A 149 -11.29 1.67 10.47
C ASP A 149 -10.78 2.53 9.30
N PRO A 150 -11.47 2.53 8.13
CA PRO A 150 -11.03 3.28 6.96
C PRO A 150 -10.94 4.80 7.21
N LYS A 151 -11.76 5.36 8.11
CA LYS A 151 -11.70 6.81 8.42
C LYS A 151 -10.43 7.14 9.20
N LEU A 152 -10.07 6.28 10.15
CA LEU A 152 -8.86 6.45 10.95
C LEU A 152 -7.60 6.24 10.11
N ILE A 153 -7.60 5.21 9.25
CA ILE A 153 -6.53 4.96 8.28
C ILE A 153 -6.33 6.18 7.38
N ALA A 154 -7.41 6.68 6.77
CA ALA A 154 -7.34 7.84 5.89
C ALA A 154 -6.81 9.08 6.61
N LYS A 155 -7.29 9.38 7.82
CA LYS A 155 -6.83 10.54 8.61
C LYS A 155 -5.34 10.43 8.96
N HIS A 156 -4.88 9.25 9.34
CA HIS A 156 -3.48 9.03 9.65
C HIS A 156 -2.60 9.18 8.40
N TYR A 157 -2.98 8.53 7.29
CA TYR A 157 -2.23 8.58 6.04
C TYR A 157 -2.16 10.00 5.43
N LEU A 158 -3.25 10.76 5.50
CA LEU A 158 -3.29 12.18 5.07
C LEU A 158 -2.30 13.05 5.85
N LYS A 159 -2.09 12.76 7.14
CA LYS A 159 -1.21 13.56 8.02
C LYS A 159 0.27 13.23 7.83
N THR A 160 0.60 12.01 7.42
CA THR A 160 1.99 11.51 7.43
C THR A 160 2.61 11.51 6.03
N TRP A 161 2.03 10.76 5.10
CA TRP A 161 2.72 10.35 3.88
C TRP A 161 2.02 10.74 2.58
N PHE A 162 0.71 11.02 2.65
CA PHE A 162 -0.11 11.27 1.47
C PHE A 162 0.45 12.35 0.53
N PHE A 163 0.83 13.51 1.06
CA PHE A 163 1.30 14.62 0.22
C PHE A 163 2.59 14.28 -0.52
N LEU A 164 3.49 13.55 0.13
CA LEU A 164 4.75 13.10 -0.47
C LEU A 164 4.45 12.08 -1.58
N ASP A 165 3.58 11.11 -1.31
CA ASP A 165 3.18 10.12 -2.30
C ASP A 165 2.47 10.76 -3.50
N LEU A 166 1.59 11.75 -3.25
CA LEU A 166 0.86 12.46 -4.28
C LEU A 166 1.81 13.24 -5.19
N ILE A 167 2.67 14.08 -4.60
CA ILE A 167 3.63 14.90 -5.35
C ILE A 167 4.59 14.02 -6.16
N SER A 168 5.01 12.89 -5.60
CA SER A 168 5.93 11.96 -6.28
C SER A 168 5.28 11.10 -7.36
N SER A 169 3.95 10.92 -7.34
CA SER A 169 3.22 10.10 -8.32
C SER A 169 2.71 10.92 -9.51
N ILE A 170 2.55 12.23 -9.36
CA ILE A 170 2.05 13.09 -10.43
C ILE A 170 3.16 13.33 -11.48
N PRO A 171 2.87 13.15 -12.79
CA PRO A 171 3.81 13.44 -13.87
C PRO A 171 3.92 14.96 -14.13
N LEU A 172 4.59 15.67 -13.22
CA LEU A 172 4.72 17.13 -13.28
C LEU A 172 5.47 17.62 -14.53
N ASP A 173 6.41 16.83 -15.04
CA ASP A 173 7.13 17.11 -16.28
C ASP A 173 6.20 17.12 -17.50
N TYR A 174 5.34 16.11 -17.65
CA TYR A 174 4.37 16.07 -18.76
C TYR A 174 3.32 17.16 -18.65
N ILE A 175 2.80 17.41 -17.44
CA ILE A 175 1.85 18.50 -17.19
C ILE A 175 2.48 19.84 -17.59
N PHE A 176 3.72 20.10 -17.14
CA PHE A 176 4.42 21.33 -17.47
C PHE A 176 4.69 21.47 -18.97
N LEU A 177 5.06 20.40 -19.67
CA LEU A 177 5.28 20.43 -21.12
C LEU A 177 4.01 20.77 -21.89
N ILE A 178 2.87 20.14 -21.55
CA ILE A 178 1.57 20.38 -22.20
C ILE A 178 1.14 21.84 -21.98
N PHE A 179 1.15 22.33 -20.73
CA PHE A 179 0.78 23.70 -20.44
C PHE A 179 1.65 24.71 -21.19
N ASN A 180 2.98 24.52 -21.23
CA ASN A 180 3.87 25.45 -21.94
C ASN A 180 3.74 25.38 -23.47
N GLN A 181 3.37 24.23 -24.04
CA GLN A 181 3.13 24.10 -25.47
C GLN A 181 1.94 24.99 -25.90
N ASP A 182 0.83 24.93 -25.16
CA ASP A 182 -0.37 25.75 -25.42
C ASP A 182 -0.08 27.26 -25.34
N PHE A 183 0.77 27.70 -24.41
CA PHE A 183 1.19 29.10 -24.31
C PHE A 183 2.14 29.53 -25.44
N SER A 184 2.95 28.61 -25.97
CA SER A 184 3.93 28.91 -27.01
C SER A 184 3.31 29.06 -28.41
N ASP A 185 2.24 28.33 -28.71
CA ASP A 185 1.47 28.49 -29.96
C ASP A 185 0.81 29.87 -30.07
N SER A 186 0.58 30.54 -28.94
CA SER A 186 0.10 31.93 -28.90
C SER A 186 1.20 32.99 -29.03
N PHE A 187 2.49 32.63 -28.93
CA PHE A 187 3.61 33.57 -28.89
C PHE A 187 4.75 33.13 -29.84
N GLN A 188 4.41 32.93 -31.12
CA GLN A 188 5.21 32.20 -32.12
C GLN A 188 6.63 32.73 -32.48
N ILE A 189 7.17 33.80 -31.91
CA ILE A 189 8.35 34.47 -32.54
C ILE A 189 9.60 34.64 -31.66
N LEU A 190 9.60 34.43 -30.34
CA LEU A 190 10.81 34.69 -29.54
C LEU A 190 11.33 33.51 -28.70
N HIS A 191 12.44 32.97 -29.19
CA HIS A 191 13.59 32.41 -28.45
C HIS A 191 13.70 30.89 -28.31
N ALA A 192 14.51 30.29 -29.20
CA ALA A 192 15.15 28.99 -28.95
C ALA A 192 15.85 28.92 -27.57
N GLY A 193 16.41 30.04 -27.09
CA GLY A 193 16.99 30.14 -25.75
C GLY A 193 15.98 30.08 -24.58
N ARG A 194 14.69 30.30 -24.83
CA ARG A 194 13.60 30.08 -23.84
C ARG A 194 13.13 28.64 -23.86
N ALA A 195 12.97 28.04 -25.04
CA ALA A 195 12.62 26.62 -25.18
C ALA A 195 13.63 25.70 -24.48
N LEU A 196 14.94 25.93 -24.67
CA LEU A 196 15.99 25.17 -23.98
C LEU A 196 15.99 25.35 -22.46
N ARG A 197 15.47 26.47 -21.94
CA ARG A 197 15.28 26.68 -20.49
C ARG A 197 14.07 25.90 -19.98
N ILE A 198 12.96 25.93 -20.72
CA ILE A 198 11.73 25.19 -20.39
C ILE A 198 11.99 23.68 -20.38
N LEU A 199 12.68 23.14 -21.38
CA LEU A 199 13.06 21.72 -21.42
C LEU A 199 13.95 21.33 -20.23
N ARG A 200 14.90 22.19 -19.83
CA ARG A 200 15.70 21.97 -18.62
C ARG A 200 14.85 21.96 -17.35
N LEU A 201 13.87 22.86 -17.22
CA LEU A 201 12.94 22.88 -16.10
C LEU A 201 12.05 21.63 -16.06
N ALA A 202 11.54 21.18 -17.21
CA ALA A 202 10.78 19.93 -17.31
C ALA A 202 11.61 18.72 -16.85
N LYS A 203 12.89 18.64 -17.27
CA LYS A 203 13.82 17.60 -16.78
C LYS A 203 14.02 17.70 -15.27
N LEU A 204 14.13 18.89 -14.68
CA LEU A 204 14.23 19.04 -13.23
C LEU A 204 12.95 18.61 -12.49
N LEU A 205 11.77 18.86 -13.06
CA LEU A 205 10.49 18.39 -12.50
C LEU A 205 10.40 16.86 -12.51
N SER A 206 11.02 16.18 -13.48
CA SER A 206 11.09 14.73 -13.48
C SER A 206 11.87 14.15 -12.27
N LEU A 207 12.78 14.94 -11.66
CA LEU A 207 13.49 14.56 -10.43
C LEU A 207 12.56 14.49 -9.21
N VAL A 208 11.39 15.13 -9.24
CA VAL A 208 10.37 14.99 -8.18
C VAL A 208 9.93 13.53 -8.05
N ARG A 209 10.00 12.73 -9.13
CA ARG A 209 9.76 11.28 -9.05
C ARG A 209 10.76 10.55 -8.16
N LEU A 210 11.96 11.09 -7.90
CA LEU A 210 12.91 10.50 -6.95
C LEU A 210 12.39 10.54 -5.51
N LEU A 211 11.44 11.42 -5.19
CA LEU A 211 10.76 11.42 -3.90
C LEU A 211 10.01 10.10 -3.64
N ARG A 212 9.77 9.26 -4.66
CA ARG A 212 9.25 7.89 -4.48
C ARG A 212 10.16 7.04 -3.60
N LEU A 213 11.45 7.36 -3.47
CA LEU A 213 12.38 6.70 -2.55
C LEU A 213 11.93 6.77 -1.09
N SER A 214 11.15 7.78 -0.72
CA SER A 214 10.52 7.86 0.60
C SER A 214 9.62 6.64 0.92
N ARG A 215 9.10 5.95 -0.11
CA ARG A 215 8.35 4.71 0.06
C ARG A 215 9.23 3.57 0.55
N LEU A 216 10.50 3.53 0.14
CA LEU A 216 11.47 2.57 0.71
C LEU A 216 11.67 2.82 2.19
N VAL A 217 11.81 4.09 2.59
CA VAL A 217 11.92 4.46 4.01
C VAL A 217 10.69 3.98 4.78
N ARG A 218 9.49 4.16 4.22
CA ARG A 218 8.26 3.64 4.82
C ARG A 218 8.24 2.12 4.91
N TYR A 219 8.62 1.42 3.84
CA TYR A 219 8.69 -0.04 3.85
C TYR A 219 9.64 -0.52 4.95
N VAL A 220 10.83 0.09 5.06
CA VAL A 220 11.79 -0.23 6.12
C VAL A 220 11.19 0.05 7.50
N SER A 221 10.55 1.19 7.72
CA SER A 221 9.87 1.53 8.99
C SER A 221 8.81 0.50 9.35
N GLN A 222 7.99 0.08 8.39
CA GLN A 222 6.96 -0.94 8.63
C GLN A 222 7.56 -2.31 8.96
N TRP A 223 8.65 -2.70 8.29
CA TRP A 223 9.38 -3.92 8.61
C TRP A 223 10.01 -3.87 10.00
N GLU A 224 10.55 -2.72 10.38
CA GLU A 224 11.10 -2.49 11.72
C GLU A 224 10.01 -2.60 12.79
N GLU A 225 8.85 -1.97 12.58
CA GLU A 225 7.68 -2.09 13.47
C GLU A 225 7.26 -3.56 13.66
N VAL A 226 7.18 -4.33 12.58
CA VAL A 226 6.86 -5.77 12.64
C VAL A 226 7.95 -6.53 13.41
N TYR A 227 9.22 -6.22 13.16
CA TYR A 227 10.35 -6.90 13.79
C TYR A 227 10.41 -6.63 15.30
N VAL A 228 10.25 -5.36 15.70
CA VAL A 228 10.21 -4.95 17.11
C VAL A 228 9.03 -5.62 17.81
N SER A 229 7.86 -5.63 17.17
CA SER A 229 6.66 -6.28 17.72
C SER A 229 6.83 -7.79 17.94
N ILE A 230 7.53 -8.48 17.05
CA ILE A 230 7.85 -9.91 17.23
C ILE A 230 8.84 -10.08 18.38
N ASN A 231 9.85 -9.22 18.48
CA ASN A 231 10.88 -9.33 19.51
C ASN A 231 10.38 -8.95 20.91
N SER A 232 9.39 -8.07 21.03
CA SER A 232 8.76 -7.75 22.32
C SER A 232 7.86 -8.86 22.88
N MET A 233 7.47 -9.83 22.06
CA MET A 233 6.64 -10.98 22.47
C MET A 233 7.47 -12.20 22.89
N LEU A 234 8.78 -12.22 22.59
CA LEU A 234 9.72 -13.28 22.94
C LEU A 234 10.40 -12.99 24.29
#